data_AF-A0A2J4PID9-F1
#
_entry.id   AF-A0A2J4PID9-F1
#
_cell.length_a   1.000
_cell.length_b   1.000
_cell.length_c   1.000
_cell.angle_alpha   90.00
_cell.angle_beta   90.00
_cell.angle_gamma   90.00
#
_symmetry.space_group_name_H-M   'P 1'
#
loop_
_entity.id
_entity.type
_entity.pdbx_description
1 polymer ?
#
loop_
_entity_poly.entity_id
_entity_poly.type
_entity_poly.pdbx_seq_one_letter_code
_entity_poly.pdbx_strand_id
1 'polypeptide(L)'
;MTQFTSPVLHSLLDTDAYKLHMQQAVFHRYNNVQVAAEFRCRGDDLLGIYADAIREQVETMRDLRLQDDEYHWLSSLPFFAPDYLEWLRGFRYDPRQVTVINDNGKLNIRLSGPWLEVIMWEVPLLAVISEMVHRYRSPEISVDLALNTLEHKLTDFNRLTADIDMSGFRLMDFGTRRRFSREVQQAIVQRLQQESWFTGTSNYDLARRLNLTPMGTQAHEWFQAHQQISPNLASSQRAALAAWLEE
;
A
#
# COMPACT_ATOMS: atom_id res chain seq x y z
N MET A 1 2.79 -15.53 24.01
CA MET A 1 2.09 -14.65 23.05
C MET A 1 1.15 -15.55 22.25
N THR A 2 -0.12 -15.19 22.14
CA THR A 2 -1.08 -15.89 21.26
C THR A 2 -0.52 -15.85 19.84
N GLN A 3 -0.26 -17.01 19.25
CA GLN A 3 0.20 -17.11 17.86
C GLN A 3 -0.97 -16.73 16.95
N PHE A 4 -0.85 -15.61 16.25
CA PHE A 4 -1.81 -15.20 15.24
C PHE A 4 -1.44 -15.87 13.93
N THR A 5 -1.94 -17.09 13.75
CA THR A 5 -1.61 -17.95 12.60
C THR A 5 -2.36 -17.58 11.32
N SER A 6 -3.32 -16.65 11.38
CA SER A 6 -4.09 -16.22 10.21
C SER A 6 -3.38 -15.07 9.48
N PRO A 7 -3.25 -15.14 8.14
CA PRO A 7 -2.69 -14.05 7.34
C PRO A 7 -3.47 -12.74 7.53
N VAL A 8 -2.77 -11.62 7.68
CA VAL A 8 -3.37 -10.27 7.73
C VAL A 8 -3.86 -9.86 6.33
N LEU A 9 -3.09 -10.19 5.31
CA LEU A 9 -3.43 -9.92 3.91
C LEU A 9 -4.18 -11.10 3.31
N HIS A 10 -5.18 -10.83 2.47
CA HIS A 10 -5.98 -11.86 1.79
C HIS A 10 -5.99 -11.71 0.27
N SER A 11 -5.49 -10.59 -0.25
CA SER A 11 -5.51 -10.25 -1.67
C SER A 11 -4.18 -9.60 -2.05
N LEU A 12 -3.70 -9.88 -3.27
CA LEU A 12 -2.57 -9.16 -3.86
C LEU A 12 -2.91 -7.67 -4.11
N LEU A 13 -4.21 -7.36 -4.24
CA LEU A 13 -4.73 -6.03 -4.48
C LEU A 13 -4.91 -5.20 -3.21
N ASP A 14 -4.65 -5.76 -2.02
CA ASP A 14 -4.66 -5.00 -0.75
C ASP A 14 -3.38 -4.16 -0.61
N THR A 15 -3.24 -3.21 -1.53
CA THR A 15 -2.09 -2.33 -1.73
C THR A 15 -2.55 -1.03 -2.40
N ASP A 16 -1.70 0.00 -2.38
CA ASP A 16 -2.03 1.29 -3.01
C ASP A 16 -1.82 1.23 -4.53
N ALA A 17 -2.69 1.89 -5.30
CA ALA A 17 -2.75 1.77 -6.76
C ALA A 17 -1.45 2.16 -7.47
N TYR A 18 -0.75 3.17 -6.95
CA TYR A 18 0.53 3.62 -7.49
C TYR A 18 1.60 2.52 -7.49
N LYS A 19 1.48 1.50 -6.64
CA LYS A 19 2.40 0.34 -6.62
C LYS A 19 2.34 -0.44 -7.92
N LEU A 20 1.12 -0.76 -8.40
CA LEU A 20 0.94 -1.49 -9.65
C LEU A 20 1.23 -0.60 -10.86
N HIS A 21 0.86 0.67 -10.83
CA HIS A 21 1.18 1.62 -11.91
C HIS A 21 2.70 1.72 -12.11
N MET A 22 3.45 1.91 -11.02
CA MET A 22 4.91 1.93 -11.08
C MET A 22 5.48 0.55 -11.43
N GLN A 23 4.89 -0.54 -10.94
CA GLN A 23 5.38 -1.89 -11.26
C GLN A 23 5.28 -2.17 -12.76
N GLN A 24 4.20 -1.77 -13.42
CA GLN A 24 4.09 -1.87 -14.89
C GLN A 24 5.17 -1.04 -15.59
N ALA A 25 5.39 0.21 -15.18
CA ALA A 25 6.46 1.05 -15.74
C ALA A 25 7.85 0.40 -15.56
N VAL A 26 8.10 -0.22 -14.40
CA VAL A 26 9.34 -0.96 -14.11
C VAL A 26 9.43 -2.24 -14.96
N PHE A 27 8.32 -2.94 -15.16
CA PHE A 27 8.23 -4.14 -15.99
C PHE A 27 8.65 -3.86 -17.44
N HIS A 28 8.09 -2.82 -18.06
CA HIS A 28 8.41 -2.47 -19.44
C HIS A 28 9.81 -1.88 -19.63
N ARG A 29 10.34 -1.14 -18.64
CA ARG A 29 11.53 -0.29 -18.83
C ARG A 29 12.77 -0.73 -18.07
N TYR A 30 12.61 -1.35 -16.90
CA TYR A 30 13.66 -1.48 -15.89
C TYR A 30 13.72 -2.88 -15.25
N ASN A 31 13.37 -3.92 -16.01
CA ASN A 31 13.30 -5.32 -15.55
C ASN A 31 14.60 -5.85 -14.89
N ASN A 32 15.76 -5.30 -15.25
CA ASN A 32 17.07 -5.71 -14.73
C ASN A 32 17.58 -4.86 -13.56
N VAL A 33 16.84 -3.83 -13.14
CA VAL A 33 17.27 -2.93 -12.05
C VAL A 33 17.12 -3.61 -10.70
N GLN A 34 18.17 -3.53 -9.88
CA GLN A 34 18.20 -4.02 -8.50
C GLN A 34 18.02 -2.86 -7.54
N VAL A 35 17.29 -3.09 -6.45
CA VAL A 35 17.06 -2.08 -5.41
C VAL A 35 17.24 -2.68 -4.02
N ALA A 36 17.42 -1.80 -3.04
CA ALA A 36 17.25 -2.12 -1.64
C ALA A 36 16.40 -1.05 -0.98
N ALA A 37 15.57 -1.46 -0.03
CA ALA A 37 14.75 -0.57 0.79
C ALA A 37 14.89 -0.97 2.27
N GLU A 38 14.69 -0.01 3.17
CA GLU A 38 14.83 -0.25 4.61
C GLU A 38 13.66 0.34 5.38
N PHE A 39 13.16 -0.43 6.34
CA PHE A 39 12.19 0.05 7.31
C PHE A 39 12.85 1.01 8.31
N ARG A 40 12.09 2.05 8.67
CA ARG A 40 12.46 3.01 9.72
C ARG A 40 11.23 3.34 10.54
N CYS A 41 11.24 2.97 11.82
CA CYS A 41 10.34 3.56 12.81
C CYS A 41 10.88 4.95 13.17
N ARG A 42 10.07 6.00 13.02
CA ARG A 42 10.50 7.39 13.25
C ARG A 42 10.32 7.86 14.70
N GLY A 43 9.59 7.12 15.52
CA GLY A 43 9.44 7.37 16.95
C GLY A 43 10.35 6.49 17.80
N ASP A 44 10.20 6.58 19.12
CA ASP A 44 10.99 5.83 20.10
C ASP A 44 10.46 4.40 20.36
N ASP A 45 9.52 3.94 19.52
CA ASP A 45 8.88 2.64 19.67
C ASP A 45 9.84 1.48 19.40
N LEU A 46 9.97 0.60 20.40
CA LEU A 46 10.74 -0.65 20.31
C LEU A 46 9.86 -1.78 19.77
N LEU A 47 9.75 -1.84 18.43
CA LEU A 47 8.92 -2.82 17.72
C LEU A 47 9.58 -4.19 17.52
N GLY A 48 10.83 -4.37 17.97
CA GLY A 48 11.60 -5.60 17.75
C GLY A 48 10.96 -6.84 18.37
N ILE A 49 10.11 -6.68 19.40
CA ILE A 49 9.33 -7.76 20.00
C ILE A 49 8.34 -8.43 19.03
N TYR A 50 7.98 -7.76 17.93
CA TYR A 50 7.06 -8.28 16.91
C TYR A 50 7.78 -8.97 15.73
N ALA A 51 9.12 -9.02 15.73
CA ALA A 51 9.91 -9.48 14.59
C ALA A 51 9.57 -10.91 14.15
N ASP A 52 9.38 -11.84 15.09
CA ASP A 52 9.08 -13.25 14.76
C ASP A 52 7.72 -13.38 14.08
N ALA A 53 6.70 -12.73 14.63
CA ALA A 53 5.36 -12.76 14.07
C ALA A 53 5.29 -11.99 12.72
N ILE A 54 6.13 -10.95 12.52
CA ILE A 54 6.26 -10.28 11.21
C ILE A 54 6.90 -11.24 10.19
N ARG A 55 7.90 -12.04 10.58
CA ARG A 55 8.49 -13.05 9.68
C ARG A 55 7.46 -14.09 9.26
N GLU A 56 6.62 -14.55 10.18
CA GLU A 56 5.52 -15.48 9.86
C GLU A 56 4.58 -14.86 8.82
N GLN A 57 4.19 -13.60 8.98
CA GLN A 57 3.34 -12.92 7.99
C GLN A 57 4.03 -12.73 6.64
N VAL A 58 5.31 -12.35 6.63
CA VAL A 58 6.13 -12.27 5.39
C VAL A 58 6.17 -13.61 4.67
N GLU A 59 6.32 -14.73 5.39
CA GLU A 59 6.25 -16.06 4.79
C GLU A 59 4.87 -16.33 4.18
N THR A 60 3.77 -15.99 4.86
CA THR A 60 2.42 -16.20 4.31
C THR A 60 2.14 -15.38 3.05
N MET A 61 2.82 -14.25 2.84
CA MET A 61 2.63 -13.41 1.64
C MET A 61 3.00 -14.15 0.35
N ARG A 62 3.84 -15.20 0.40
CA ARG A 62 4.20 -16.03 -0.76
C ARG A 62 3.00 -16.72 -1.41
N ASP A 63 1.94 -16.94 -0.63
CA ASP A 63 0.72 -17.63 -1.07
C ASP A 63 -0.29 -16.68 -1.74
N LEU A 64 -0.06 -15.36 -1.62
CA LEU A 64 -0.83 -14.35 -2.33
C LEU A 64 -0.58 -14.50 -3.83
N ARG A 65 -1.68 -14.50 -4.58
CA ARG A 65 -1.70 -14.54 -6.04
C ARG A 65 -2.86 -13.70 -6.53
N LEU A 66 -2.70 -13.12 -7.72
CA LEU A 66 -3.79 -12.47 -8.41
C LEU A 66 -4.84 -13.54 -8.77
N GLN A 67 -6.03 -13.43 -8.20
CA GLN A 67 -7.14 -14.32 -8.52
C GLN A 67 -7.75 -13.97 -9.88
N ASP A 68 -8.51 -14.89 -10.47
CA ASP A 68 -9.08 -14.64 -11.80
C ASP A 68 -10.08 -13.46 -11.79
N ASP A 69 -10.88 -13.27 -10.74
CA ASP A 69 -11.79 -12.12 -10.61
C ASP A 69 -11.03 -10.80 -10.47
N GLU A 70 -9.93 -10.80 -9.72
CA GLU A 70 -9.02 -9.66 -9.59
C GLU A 70 -8.37 -9.32 -10.93
N TYR A 71 -7.90 -10.32 -11.68
CA TYR A 71 -7.32 -10.14 -13.02
C TYR A 71 -8.33 -9.55 -14.00
N HIS A 72 -9.54 -10.09 -14.08
CA HIS A 72 -10.57 -9.55 -14.99
C HIS A 72 -10.94 -8.12 -14.62
N TRP A 73 -10.99 -7.81 -13.33
CA TRP A 73 -11.24 -6.44 -12.87
C TRP A 73 -10.12 -5.49 -13.28
N LEU A 74 -8.85 -5.83 -13.05
CA LEU A 74 -7.71 -5.01 -13.52
C LEU A 74 -7.73 -4.85 -15.05
N SER A 75 -8.07 -5.90 -15.79
CA SER A 75 -8.16 -5.89 -17.26
C SER A 75 -9.26 -4.97 -17.80
N SER A 76 -10.26 -4.63 -16.97
CA SER A 76 -11.30 -3.67 -17.34
C SER A 76 -10.87 -2.21 -17.21
N LEU A 77 -9.74 -1.97 -16.54
CA LEU A 77 -9.20 -0.63 -16.32
C LEU A 77 -8.34 -0.20 -17.52
N PRO A 78 -8.37 1.08 -17.92
CA PRO A 78 -7.79 1.52 -19.19
C PRO A 78 -6.26 1.65 -19.19
N PHE A 79 -5.60 1.43 -18.06
CA PHE A 79 -4.19 1.76 -17.86
C PHE A 79 -3.26 0.55 -17.73
N PHE A 80 -3.80 -0.68 -17.73
CA PHE A 80 -2.97 -1.88 -17.64
C PHE A 80 -2.76 -2.55 -19.00
N ALA A 81 -1.50 -2.81 -19.34
CA ALA A 81 -1.13 -3.54 -20.54
C ALA A 81 -1.37 -5.06 -20.35
N PRO A 82 -1.88 -5.78 -21.37
CA PRO A 82 -2.21 -7.20 -21.25
C PRO A 82 -1.02 -8.11 -20.87
N ASP A 83 0.18 -7.79 -21.36
CA ASP A 83 1.41 -8.53 -21.09
C ASP A 83 1.88 -8.34 -19.63
N TYR A 84 1.78 -7.13 -19.09
CA TYR A 84 2.00 -6.89 -17.66
C TYR A 84 1.01 -7.67 -16.80
N LEU A 85 -0.29 -7.66 -17.13
CA LEU A 85 -1.29 -8.39 -16.35
C LEU A 85 -1.07 -9.90 -16.38
N GLU A 86 -0.65 -10.46 -17.52
CA GLU A 86 -0.32 -11.89 -17.60
C GLU A 86 0.92 -12.21 -16.75
N TRP A 87 1.95 -11.36 -16.76
CA TRP A 87 3.07 -11.47 -15.84
C TRP A 87 2.62 -11.38 -14.37
N LEU A 88 1.72 -10.46 -14.03
CA LEU A 88 1.22 -10.26 -12.66
C LEU A 88 0.43 -11.48 -12.15
N ARG A 89 -0.26 -12.25 -13.01
CA ARG A 89 -0.86 -13.55 -12.62
C ARG A 89 0.19 -14.55 -12.14
N GLY A 90 1.37 -14.54 -12.76
CA GLY A 90 2.51 -15.37 -12.40
C GLY A 90 3.28 -14.87 -11.17
N PHE A 91 3.18 -13.58 -10.84
CA PHE A 91 3.90 -12.97 -9.73
C PHE A 91 3.59 -13.63 -8.39
N ARG A 92 4.64 -13.92 -7.60
CA ARG A 92 4.55 -14.32 -6.20
C ARG A 92 5.59 -13.55 -5.41
N TYR A 93 5.23 -13.17 -4.19
CA TYR A 93 6.20 -12.65 -3.24
C TYR A 93 7.27 -13.70 -2.93
N ASP A 94 8.55 -13.30 -2.91
CA ASP A 94 9.66 -14.14 -2.45
C ASP A 94 10.14 -13.68 -1.06
N PRO A 95 9.76 -14.37 0.04
CA PRO A 95 10.16 -14.03 1.39
C PRO A 95 11.67 -13.85 1.59
N ARG A 96 12.50 -14.51 0.77
CA ARG A 96 13.97 -14.39 0.83
C ARG A 96 14.47 -12.98 0.53
N GLN A 97 13.65 -12.14 -0.10
CA GLN A 97 13.95 -10.73 -0.34
C GLN A 97 13.88 -9.87 0.92
N VAL A 98 13.30 -10.38 2.01
CA VAL A 98 13.01 -9.60 3.22
C VAL A 98 13.76 -10.18 4.41
N THR A 99 14.68 -9.38 4.96
CA THR A 99 15.37 -9.69 6.22
C THR A 99 14.71 -8.93 7.36
N VAL A 100 14.22 -9.63 8.39
CA VAL A 100 13.60 -9.02 9.59
C VAL A 100 14.40 -9.39 10.84
N ILE A 101 14.95 -8.38 11.52
CA ILE A 101 15.83 -8.54 12.68
C ILE A 101 15.29 -7.72 13.86
N ASN A 102 15.34 -8.32 15.05
CA ASN A 102 15.25 -7.57 16.30
C ASN A 102 16.67 -7.21 16.76
N ASP A 103 17.02 -5.94 16.65
CA ASP A 103 18.31 -5.39 17.08
C ASP A 103 18.11 -4.58 18.36
N ASN A 104 18.37 -5.21 19.50
CA ASN A 104 18.26 -4.58 20.83
C ASN A 104 16.89 -3.91 21.08
N GLY A 105 15.80 -4.57 20.66
CA GLY A 105 14.44 -4.07 20.78
C GLY A 105 13.98 -3.22 19.59
N LYS A 106 14.90 -2.79 18.70
CA LYS A 106 14.54 -2.08 17.47
C LYS A 106 14.23 -3.06 16.35
N LEU A 107 13.13 -2.84 15.65
CA LEU A 107 12.77 -3.61 14.46
C LEU A 107 13.57 -3.07 13.26
N ASN A 108 14.42 -3.93 12.69
CA ASN A 108 15.15 -3.65 11.47
C ASN A 108 14.64 -4.55 10.36
N ILE A 109 14.16 -3.95 9.26
CA ILE A 109 13.75 -4.69 8.06
C ILE A 109 14.50 -4.14 6.88
N ARG A 110 15.12 -5.03 6.11
CA ARG A 110 15.77 -4.71 4.85
C ARG A 110 15.18 -5.57 3.73
N LEU A 111 14.84 -4.93 2.63
CA LEU A 111 14.39 -5.56 1.40
C LEU A 111 15.48 -5.42 0.34
N SER A 112 15.70 -6.46 -0.48
CA SER A 112 16.64 -6.40 -1.60
C SER A 112 16.32 -7.41 -2.69
N GLY A 113 16.49 -7.00 -3.95
CA GLY A 113 16.21 -7.83 -5.12
C GLY A 113 15.85 -7.00 -6.36
N PRO A 114 15.31 -7.65 -7.41
CA PRO A 114 14.81 -6.95 -8.60
C PRO A 114 13.74 -5.92 -8.23
N TRP A 115 13.84 -4.70 -8.76
CA TRP A 115 12.88 -3.64 -8.47
C TRP A 115 11.45 -4.04 -8.82
N LEU A 116 11.28 -4.73 -9.95
CA LEU A 116 10.02 -5.29 -10.43
C LEU A 116 9.28 -6.13 -9.37
N GLU A 117 10.02 -6.80 -8.49
CA GLU A 117 9.48 -7.63 -7.43
C GLU A 117 9.43 -6.88 -6.10
N VAL A 118 10.54 -6.21 -5.72
CA VAL A 118 10.68 -5.54 -4.43
C VAL A 118 9.65 -4.41 -4.23
N ILE A 119 9.25 -3.74 -5.32
CA ILE A 119 8.30 -2.63 -5.31
C ILE A 119 6.98 -2.96 -4.62
N MET A 120 6.53 -4.21 -4.71
CA MET A 120 5.23 -4.66 -4.18
C MET A 120 5.20 -4.88 -2.67
N TRP A 121 6.35 -4.86 -2.00
CA TRP A 121 6.39 -5.11 -0.55
C TRP A 121 6.03 -3.89 0.30
N GLU A 122 6.31 -2.66 -0.15
CA GLU A 122 6.26 -1.46 0.70
C GLU A 122 4.93 -1.32 1.45
N VAL A 123 3.83 -1.26 0.69
CA VAL A 123 2.51 -0.94 1.26
C VAL A 123 1.98 -2.09 2.11
N PRO A 124 1.94 -3.35 1.60
CA PRO A 124 1.35 -4.44 2.36
C PRO A 124 2.18 -4.78 3.61
N LEU A 125 3.52 -4.71 3.55
CA LEU A 125 4.37 -4.96 4.72
C LEU A 125 4.16 -3.89 5.80
N LEU A 126 4.03 -2.62 5.44
CA LEU A 126 3.72 -1.56 6.41
C LEU A 126 2.32 -1.76 7.04
N ALA A 127 1.33 -2.15 6.24
CA ALA A 127 -0.02 -2.45 6.74
C ALA A 127 -0.01 -3.64 7.71
N VAL A 128 0.73 -4.72 7.40
CA VAL A 128 0.94 -5.88 8.27
C VAL A 128 1.57 -5.44 9.60
N ILE A 129 2.68 -4.69 9.56
CA ILE A 129 3.35 -4.22 10.78
C ILE A 129 2.39 -3.37 11.62
N SER A 130 1.68 -2.42 11.01
CA SER A 130 0.73 -1.55 11.68
C SER A 130 -0.36 -2.36 12.39
N GLU A 131 -1.00 -3.27 11.66
CA GLU A 131 -2.11 -4.07 12.18
C GLU A 131 -1.67 -5.02 13.29
N MET A 132 -0.49 -5.65 13.15
CA MET A 132 0.08 -6.47 14.22
C MET A 132 0.31 -5.66 15.48
N VAL A 133 0.97 -4.50 15.37
CA VAL A 133 1.23 -3.63 16.52
C VAL A 133 -0.07 -3.24 17.22
N HIS A 134 -1.10 -2.84 16.45
CA HIS A 134 -2.39 -2.46 17.00
C HIS A 134 -3.16 -3.63 17.64
N ARG A 135 -3.12 -4.83 17.04
CA ARG A 135 -3.71 -6.04 17.65
C ARG A 135 -3.10 -6.37 19.01
N TYR A 136 -1.79 -6.14 19.19
CA TYR A 136 -1.12 -6.36 20.47
C TYR A 136 -1.32 -5.22 21.48
N ARG A 137 -1.31 -3.97 21.03
CA ARG A 137 -1.31 -2.79 21.91
C ARG A 137 -2.71 -2.28 22.26
N SER A 138 -3.69 -2.54 21.41
CA SER A 138 -5.05 -1.99 21.54
C SER A 138 -6.12 -3.03 21.15
N PRO A 139 -6.08 -4.26 21.71
CA PRO A 139 -7.01 -5.33 21.35
C PRO A 139 -8.48 -5.01 21.62
N GLU A 140 -8.76 -4.02 22.47
CA GLU A 140 -10.10 -3.56 22.84
C GLU A 140 -10.73 -2.60 21.83
N ILE A 141 -9.95 -2.04 20.90
CA ILE A 141 -10.46 -1.09 19.91
C ILE A 141 -11.26 -1.84 18.83
N SER A 142 -12.52 -1.41 18.64
CA SER A 142 -13.44 -1.97 17.67
C SER A 142 -13.62 -1.08 16.44
N VAL A 143 -14.20 -1.64 15.38
CA VAL A 143 -14.66 -0.90 14.20
C VAL A 143 -15.67 0.20 14.59
N ASP A 144 -16.58 -0.08 15.52
CA ASP A 144 -17.58 0.89 15.97
C ASP A 144 -16.93 2.12 16.62
N LEU A 145 -15.86 1.94 17.40
CA LEU A 145 -15.13 3.05 17.99
C LEU A 145 -14.47 3.93 16.90
N ALA A 146 -13.90 3.30 15.88
CA ALA A 146 -13.33 4.02 14.73
C ALA A 146 -14.40 4.80 13.96
N LEU A 147 -15.57 4.21 13.72
CA LEU A 147 -16.70 4.88 13.07
C LEU A 147 -17.25 6.02 13.91
N ASN A 148 -17.43 5.85 15.22
CA ASN A 148 -17.86 6.93 16.11
C ASN A 148 -16.88 8.11 16.08
N THR A 149 -15.58 7.82 16.03
CA THR A 149 -14.54 8.85 15.89
C THR A 149 -14.63 9.58 14.54
N LEU A 150 -14.94 8.86 13.46
CA LEU A 150 -15.19 9.44 12.15
C LEU A 150 -16.43 10.35 12.16
N GLU A 151 -17.55 9.91 12.74
CA GLU A 151 -18.79 10.71 12.80
C GLU A 151 -18.59 12.03 13.56
N HIS A 152 -17.83 12.02 14.67
CA HIS A 152 -17.48 13.26 15.37
C HIS A 152 -16.71 14.22 14.46
N LYS A 153 -15.72 13.72 13.70
CA LYS A 153 -14.95 14.54 12.75
C LYS A 153 -15.81 15.08 11.62
N LEU A 154 -16.73 14.27 11.09
CA LEU A 154 -17.66 14.69 10.03
C LEU A 154 -18.64 15.75 10.55
N THR A 155 -19.14 15.58 11.78
CA THR A 155 -20.00 16.58 12.43
C THR A 155 -19.27 17.91 12.59
N ASP A 156 -18.03 17.89 13.08
CA ASP A 156 -17.20 19.09 13.21
C ASP A 156 -16.87 19.71 11.86
N PHE A 157 -16.50 18.89 10.87
CA PHE A 157 -16.24 19.35 9.51
C PHE A 157 -17.46 20.08 8.93
N ASN A 158 -18.64 19.46 8.98
CA ASN A 158 -19.89 20.04 8.49
C ASN A 158 -20.23 21.36 9.19
N ARG A 159 -20.00 21.44 10.51
CA ARG A 159 -20.21 22.68 11.27
C ARG A 159 -19.24 23.78 10.84
N LEU A 160 -17.97 23.45 10.62
CA LEU A 160 -16.94 24.41 10.23
C LEU A 160 -17.07 24.89 8.78
N THR A 161 -17.69 24.08 7.91
CA THR A 161 -17.85 24.38 6.48
C THR A 161 -19.26 24.79 6.07
N ALA A 162 -20.18 24.99 7.02
CA ALA A 162 -21.60 25.25 6.75
C ALA A 162 -21.85 26.46 5.83
N ASP A 163 -21.03 27.50 5.96
CA ASP A 163 -21.14 28.76 5.21
C ASP A 163 -20.07 28.90 4.10
N ILE A 164 -19.42 27.80 3.72
CA ILE A 164 -18.34 27.77 2.71
C ILE A 164 -18.84 27.03 1.46
N ASP A 165 -18.51 27.55 0.27
CA ASP A 165 -18.70 26.80 -0.97
C ASP A 165 -17.76 25.59 -1.03
N MET A 166 -18.33 24.41 -0.81
CA MET A 166 -17.61 23.13 -0.81
C MET A 166 -17.67 22.42 -2.18
N SER A 167 -18.19 23.07 -3.23
CA SER A 167 -18.33 22.47 -4.56
C SER A 167 -16.99 22.00 -5.17
N GLY A 168 -15.88 22.59 -4.75
CA GLY A 168 -14.51 22.21 -5.15
C GLY A 168 -13.82 21.21 -4.22
N PHE A 169 -14.37 20.90 -3.04
CA PHE A 169 -13.70 20.01 -2.08
C PHE A 169 -13.79 18.55 -2.54
N ARG A 170 -12.65 17.85 -2.49
CA ARG A 170 -12.54 16.44 -2.87
C ARG A 170 -11.65 15.72 -1.86
N LEU A 171 -12.09 14.55 -1.39
CA LEU A 171 -11.29 13.67 -0.53
C LEU A 171 -11.10 12.31 -1.19
N MET A 172 -9.88 11.78 -1.09
CA MET A 172 -9.59 10.38 -1.40
C MET A 172 -8.99 9.68 -0.18
N ASP A 173 -9.23 8.38 -0.06
CA ASP A 173 -8.54 7.54 0.92
C ASP A 173 -7.12 7.18 0.44
N PHE A 174 -6.12 7.51 1.28
CA PHE A 174 -4.72 7.12 1.09
C PHE A 174 -4.12 6.48 2.36
N GLY A 175 -4.95 5.77 3.12
CA GLY A 175 -4.66 5.31 4.48
C GLY A 175 -4.03 3.92 4.62
N THR A 176 -3.87 3.14 3.55
CA THR A 176 -3.53 1.71 3.63
C THR A 176 -2.30 1.40 4.48
N ARG A 177 -1.18 2.09 4.21
CA ARG A 177 0.15 1.81 4.81
C ARG A 177 0.18 1.83 6.34
N ARG A 178 -0.70 2.59 6.98
CA ARG A 178 -0.70 2.82 8.44
C ARG A 178 -2.08 2.67 9.05
N ARG A 179 -2.95 1.89 8.39
CA ARG A 179 -4.28 1.60 8.91
C ARG A 179 -4.19 0.89 10.26
N PHE A 180 -5.21 1.08 11.09
CA PHE A 180 -5.34 0.34 12.35
C PHE A 180 -5.51 -1.15 12.09
N SER A 181 -6.47 -1.49 11.22
CA SER A 181 -6.64 -2.81 10.63
C SER A 181 -7.29 -2.68 9.26
N ARG A 182 -7.29 -3.76 8.48
CA ARG A 182 -8.05 -3.84 7.23
C ARG A 182 -9.54 -3.55 7.42
N GLU A 183 -10.15 -4.11 8.46
CA GLU A 183 -11.57 -3.95 8.76
C GLU A 183 -11.90 -2.49 9.10
N VAL A 184 -11.04 -1.81 9.85
CA VAL A 184 -11.21 -0.38 10.16
C VAL A 184 -11.08 0.47 8.91
N GLN A 185 -10.09 0.23 8.04
CA GLN A 185 -9.99 0.98 6.78
C GLN A 185 -11.23 0.77 5.91
N GLN A 186 -11.68 -0.48 5.76
CA GLN A 186 -12.89 -0.78 4.99
C GLN A 186 -14.11 -0.03 5.52
N ALA A 187 -14.35 -0.07 6.84
CA ALA A 187 -15.50 0.59 7.45
C ALA A 187 -15.47 2.11 7.25
N ILE A 188 -14.30 2.74 7.44
CA ILE A 188 -14.11 4.17 7.20
C ILE A 188 -14.39 4.52 5.73
N VAL A 189 -13.84 3.76 4.78
CA VAL A 189 -14.04 4.01 3.34
C VAL A 189 -15.50 3.83 2.94
N GLN A 190 -16.17 2.78 3.43
CA GLN A 190 -17.59 2.54 3.18
C GLN A 190 -18.47 3.69 3.70
N ARG A 191 -18.12 4.26 4.85
CA ARG A 191 -18.85 5.41 5.39
C ARG A 191 -18.57 6.69 4.60
N LEU A 192 -17.32 6.95 4.26
CA LEU A 192 -16.91 8.12 3.47
C LEU A 192 -17.49 8.10 2.05
N GLN A 193 -17.71 6.93 1.46
CA GLN A 193 -18.35 6.77 0.15
C GLN A 193 -19.77 7.38 0.07
N GLN A 194 -20.42 7.59 1.21
CA GLN A 194 -21.74 8.23 1.28
C GLN A 194 -21.66 9.77 1.13
N GLU A 195 -20.48 10.35 1.26
CA GLU A 195 -20.25 11.79 1.14
C GLU A 195 -20.00 12.18 -0.33
N SER A 196 -20.68 13.22 -0.82
CA SER A 196 -20.63 13.63 -2.24
C SER A 196 -19.25 14.12 -2.70
N TRP A 197 -18.39 14.53 -1.78
CA TRP A 197 -17.03 14.98 -2.04
C TRP A 197 -15.99 13.86 -2.00
N PHE A 198 -16.36 12.63 -1.62
CA PHE A 198 -15.43 11.50 -1.64
C PHE A 198 -15.26 10.97 -3.07
N THR A 199 -14.01 10.88 -3.53
CA THR A 199 -13.70 10.60 -4.94
C THR A 199 -13.18 9.20 -5.20
N GLY A 200 -12.68 8.50 -4.18
CA GLY A 200 -12.14 7.17 -4.35
C GLY A 200 -11.11 6.80 -3.28
N THR A 201 -10.43 5.69 -3.51
CA THR A 201 -9.39 5.15 -2.63
C THR A 201 -8.20 4.72 -3.46
N SER A 202 -7.02 4.83 -2.86
CA SER A 202 -5.81 4.22 -3.39
C SER A 202 -5.78 2.71 -3.25
N ASN A 203 -6.51 2.11 -2.30
CA ASN A 203 -6.46 0.68 -2.07
C ASN A 203 -7.18 -0.10 -3.17
N TYR A 204 -6.46 -0.92 -3.93
CA TYR A 204 -7.01 -1.58 -5.11
C TYR A 204 -8.12 -2.60 -4.78
N ASP A 205 -7.96 -3.35 -3.70
CA ASP A 205 -8.96 -4.33 -3.24
C ASP A 205 -10.24 -3.63 -2.77
N LEU A 206 -10.15 -2.54 -2.02
CA LEU A 206 -11.32 -1.73 -1.64
C LEU A 206 -11.96 -1.06 -2.86
N ALA A 207 -11.16 -0.53 -3.79
CA ALA A 207 -11.68 0.07 -5.02
C ALA A 207 -12.54 -0.94 -5.79
N ARG A 208 -12.04 -2.17 -5.96
CA ARG A 208 -12.76 -3.27 -6.60
C ARG A 208 -14.01 -3.67 -5.83
N ARG A 209 -13.89 -3.99 -4.54
CA ARG A 209 -15.01 -4.54 -3.74
C ARG A 209 -16.12 -3.53 -3.47
N LEU A 210 -15.81 -2.24 -3.46
CA LEU A 210 -16.77 -1.17 -3.17
C LEU A 210 -17.16 -0.35 -4.42
N ASN A 211 -16.71 -0.77 -5.61
CA ASN A 211 -16.94 -0.08 -6.88
C ASN A 211 -16.57 1.41 -6.82
N LEU A 212 -15.38 1.70 -6.29
CA LEU A 212 -14.80 3.03 -6.19
C LEU A 212 -13.72 3.23 -7.25
N THR A 213 -13.45 4.49 -7.59
CA THR A 213 -12.32 4.84 -8.46
C THR A 213 -11.00 4.52 -7.75
N PRO A 214 -10.11 3.70 -8.33
CA PRO A 214 -8.75 3.53 -7.83
C PRO A 214 -7.91 4.78 -8.10
N MET A 215 -7.27 5.32 -7.06
CA MET A 215 -6.56 6.60 -7.12
C MET A 215 -5.07 6.40 -6.85
N GLY A 216 -4.21 6.76 -7.80
CA GLY A 216 -2.77 6.66 -7.62
C GLY A 216 -2.01 7.28 -8.78
N THR A 217 -0.87 7.89 -8.48
CA THR A 217 0.03 8.47 -9.48
C THR A 217 1.36 7.71 -9.45
N GLN A 218 2.44 8.39 -9.09
CA GLN A 218 3.79 7.87 -8.91
C GLN A 218 4.31 8.30 -7.53
N ALA A 219 5.29 7.59 -7.00
CA ALA A 219 5.92 7.91 -5.72
C ALA A 219 7.38 8.35 -5.89
N HIS A 220 7.96 8.81 -4.78
CA HIS A 220 9.35 9.27 -4.75
C HIS A 220 10.36 8.20 -5.20
N GLU A 221 10.07 6.91 -4.97
CA GLU A 221 10.98 5.83 -5.37
C GLU A 221 11.28 5.83 -6.88
N TRP A 222 10.30 6.22 -7.71
CA TRP A 222 10.47 6.34 -9.16
C TRP A 222 11.60 7.32 -9.48
N PHE A 223 11.54 8.51 -8.88
CA PHE A 223 12.56 9.54 -9.05
C PHE A 223 13.90 9.16 -8.40
N GLN A 224 13.87 8.49 -7.24
CA GLN A 224 15.08 8.06 -6.55
C GLN A 224 15.84 6.99 -7.35
N ALA A 225 15.15 6.01 -7.92
CA ALA A 225 15.77 5.01 -8.79
C ALA A 225 16.44 5.66 -10.01
N HIS A 226 15.80 6.68 -10.60
CA HIS A 226 16.35 7.41 -11.74
C HIS A 226 17.66 8.14 -11.46
N GLN A 227 18.01 8.41 -10.19
CA GLN A 227 19.31 8.98 -9.83
C GLN A 227 20.47 8.04 -10.15
N GLN A 228 20.21 6.73 -10.23
CA GLN A 228 21.21 5.70 -10.55
C GLN A 228 20.96 5.04 -11.91
N ILE A 229 19.75 5.13 -12.47
CA ILE A 229 19.44 4.66 -13.84
C ILE A 229 19.91 5.67 -14.88
N SER A 230 19.75 6.96 -14.62
CA SER A 230 20.07 8.00 -15.61
C SER A 230 21.59 8.16 -15.77
N PRO A 231 22.10 8.39 -16.99
CA PRO A 231 23.54 8.61 -17.22
C PRO A 231 24.11 9.81 -16.45
N ASN A 232 23.27 10.79 -16.12
CA ASN A 232 23.64 11.98 -15.36
C ASN A 232 22.58 12.28 -14.29
N LEU A 233 23.03 12.53 -13.06
CA LEU A 233 22.19 12.88 -11.92
C LEU A 233 21.34 14.13 -12.19
N ALA A 234 21.88 15.14 -12.87
CA ALA A 234 21.19 16.40 -13.15
C ALA A 234 19.97 16.25 -14.06
N SER A 235 19.93 15.20 -14.90
CA SER A 235 18.80 14.90 -15.77
C SER A 235 17.85 13.84 -15.21
N SER A 236 18.16 13.25 -14.05
CA SER A 236 17.41 12.12 -13.48
C SER A 236 15.91 12.39 -13.33
N GLN A 237 15.53 13.54 -12.79
CA GLN A 237 14.12 13.90 -12.64
C GLN A 237 13.41 14.09 -13.98
N ARG A 238 14.07 14.67 -14.99
CA ARG A 238 13.48 14.84 -16.32
C ARG A 238 13.31 13.50 -17.02
N ALA A 239 14.30 12.61 -16.89
CA ALA A 239 14.23 11.25 -17.41
C ALA A 239 13.07 10.47 -16.77
N ALA A 240 12.91 10.57 -15.45
CA ALA A 240 11.80 9.96 -14.72
C ALA A 240 10.43 10.46 -15.22
N LEU A 241 10.27 11.77 -15.40
CA LEU A 241 9.01 12.34 -15.92
C LEU A 241 8.73 11.90 -17.35
N ALA A 242 9.75 11.88 -18.22
CA ALA A 242 9.59 11.42 -19.60
C ALA A 242 9.19 9.94 -19.64
N ALA A 243 9.90 9.08 -18.90
CA ALA A 243 9.60 7.66 -18.82
C ALA A 243 8.20 7.36 -18.27
N TRP A 244 7.69 8.19 -17.34
CA TRP A 244 6.33 8.05 -16.82
C TRP A 244 5.25 8.47 -17.81
N LEU A 245 5.52 9.45 -18.69
CA LEU A 245 4.56 9.90 -19.71
C LEU A 245 4.53 8.98 -20.94
N GLU A 246 5.64 8.32 -21.23
CA GLU A 246 5.73 7.34 -22.30
C GLU A 246 5.18 5.97 -21.91
N GLU A 247 4.94 5.72 -20.62
CA GLU A 247 4.21 4.57 -20.09
C GLU A 247 2.71 4.88 -20.04
#